data_AF-A0A1Z5JS74-F1
#
_entry.id   AF-A0A1Z5JS74-F1
#
_cell.length_a   1.000
_cell.length_b   1.000
_cell.length_c   1.000
_cell.angle_alpha   90.00
_cell.angle_beta   90.00
_cell.angle_gamma   90.00
#
_symmetry.space_group_name_H-M   'P 1'
#
loop_
_entity.id
_entity.type
_entity.pdbx_description
1 polymer ?
#
loop_
_entity_poly.entity_id
_entity_poly.type
_entity_poly.pdbx_seq_one_letter_code
_entity_poly.pdbx_strand_id
1 'polypeptide(L)'
;MATPACKAKWQLKNEDTWVHRFFDCFPTAEEWFLPKTSHCRAIAQQAWKGSLDYREVPLAAHMIANYQHYVNNTIHVLPDSEILVVRTTELWHDLKALDEWLGGTGRFGHEIEGTAVTHGSHRYANPVLNGTSMLAACCALLPELSVYRDLLARAANLDQITKDLEREEAVKHCGSKSWEELQESCSQLHAS
;
A
#
# COMPACT_ATOMS: atom_id res chain seq x y z
N MET A 1 24.12 -30.42 -3.54
CA MET A 1 23.25 -29.75 -2.54
C MET A 1 21.99 -29.33 -3.26
N ALA A 2 20.85 -29.89 -2.88
CA ALA A 2 19.60 -29.75 -3.61
C ALA A 2 19.00 -28.35 -3.39
N THR A 3 18.79 -27.62 -4.49
CA THR A 3 17.93 -26.45 -4.55
C THR A 3 16.54 -26.88 -4.05
N PRO A 4 15.89 -26.18 -3.10
CA PRO A 4 14.50 -26.45 -2.81
C PRO A 4 13.73 -26.11 -4.08
N ALA A 5 13.32 -27.15 -4.81
CA ALA A 5 12.36 -27.01 -5.87
C ALA A 5 11.13 -26.35 -5.22
N CYS A 6 10.81 -25.12 -5.63
CA CYS A 6 9.44 -24.61 -5.55
C CYS A 6 8.57 -25.75 -6.07
N LYS A 7 7.89 -26.46 -5.16
CA LYS A 7 7.15 -27.66 -5.51
C LYS A 7 6.15 -27.26 -6.57
N ALA A 8 6.41 -27.76 -7.77
CA ALA A 8 5.54 -27.65 -8.91
C ALA A 8 4.16 -28.19 -8.55
N LYS A 9 3.15 -27.30 -8.51
CA LYS A 9 1.84 -27.50 -9.13
C LYS A 9 0.96 -26.28 -8.84
N TRP A 10 0.94 -25.37 -9.82
CA TRP A 10 -0.17 -24.45 -10.05
C TRP A 10 -1.42 -25.22 -10.49
N GLN A 11 -1.91 -26.15 -9.67
CA GLN A 11 -3.24 -26.74 -9.85
C GLN A 11 -4.25 -25.87 -9.11
N LEU A 12 -4.68 -24.84 -9.84
CA LEU A 12 -5.78 -23.92 -9.53
C LEU A 12 -7.11 -24.69 -9.49
N LYS A 13 -7.39 -25.42 -8.42
CA LYS A 13 -8.78 -25.78 -8.08
C LYS A 13 -8.98 -25.68 -6.57
N ASN A 14 -9.90 -24.78 -6.24
CA ASN A 14 -10.69 -24.70 -5.02
C ASN A 14 -10.01 -24.19 -3.74
N GLU A 15 -10.68 -23.16 -3.20
CA GLU A 15 -10.91 -22.86 -1.78
C GLU A 15 -9.79 -22.17 -0.96
N ASP A 16 -10.09 -20.92 -0.59
CA ASP A 16 -9.94 -20.29 0.73
C ASP A 16 -8.59 -19.92 1.34
N THR A 17 -7.45 -19.95 0.65
CA THR A 17 -6.20 -19.50 1.30
C THR A 17 -5.28 -18.66 0.43
N TRP A 18 -5.59 -17.35 0.36
CA TRP A 18 -4.68 -16.27 -0.04
C TRP A 18 -3.34 -16.31 0.72
N VAL A 19 -3.35 -16.82 1.94
CA VAL A 19 -2.24 -16.75 2.90
C VAL A 19 -1.28 -17.93 2.82
N HIS A 20 -1.55 -18.99 2.09
CA HIS A 20 -0.57 -20.08 2.02
C HIS A 20 0.42 -19.91 0.86
N ARG A 21 0.01 -19.40 -0.31
CA ARG A 21 0.83 -19.55 -1.53
C ARG A 21 1.96 -18.53 -1.72
N PHE A 22 1.82 -17.32 -1.19
CA PHE A 22 2.92 -16.34 -1.17
C PHE A 22 3.86 -16.61 0.03
N PHE A 23 3.30 -17.08 1.14
CA PHE A 23 4.04 -17.46 2.36
C PHE A 23 4.78 -18.80 2.22
N ASP A 24 4.33 -19.71 1.33
CA ASP A 24 5.05 -20.95 1.01
C ASP A 24 6.45 -20.66 0.40
N CYS A 25 6.64 -19.47 -0.17
CA CYS A 25 7.94 -19.01 -0.65
C CYS A 25 8.79 -18.32 0.42
N PHE A 26 8.20 -17.89 1.55
CA PHE A 26 8.83 -17.02 2.53
C PHE A 26 8.41 -17.35 3.97
N PRO A 27 9.33 -17.93 4.76
CA PRO A 27 9.12 -18.15 6.20
C PRO A 27 8.84 -16.87 6.98
N THR A 28 9.34 -15.71 6.51
CA THR A 28 9.17 -14.40 7.16
C THR A 28 9.07 -13.27 6.12
N ALA A 29 8.45 -12.15 6.49
CA ALA A 29 8.37 -10.95 5.65
C ALA A 29 9.75 -10.28 5.42
N GLU A 30 10.71 -10.52 6.32
CA GLU A 30 12.10 -10.07 6.20
C GLU A 30 12.78 -10.62 4.94
N GLU A 31 12.46 -11.86 4.55
CA GLU A 31 13.09 -12.52 3.40
C GLU A 31 12.70 -11.92 2.05
N TRP A 32 11.68 -11.04 2.02
CA TRP A 32 11.23 -10.37 0.80
C TRP A 32 12.25 -9.32 0.34
N PHE A 33 13.00 -8.76 1.29
CA PHE A 33 13.93 -7.65 1.06
C PHE A 33 15.39 -8.13 0.90
N LEU A 34 15.62 -9.44 0.95
CA LEU A 34 16.92 -10.05 0.66
C LEU A 34 17.21 -10.09 -0.86
N PRO A 35 18.48 -10.29 -1.28
CA PRO A 35 18.85 -10.36 -2.69
C PRO A 35 18.03 -11.37 -3.51
N LYS A 36 17.83 -11.07 -4.80
CA LYS A 36 17.01 -11.83 -5.77
C LYS A 36 17.60 -13.20 -6.11
N THR A 37 17.57 -14.13 -5.17
CA THR A 37 18.09 -15.50 -5.37
C THR A 37 17.01 -16.50 -5.77
N SER A 38 15.74 -16.11 -5.82
CA SER A 38 14.62 -16.96 -6.21
C SER A 38 13.55 -16.21 -7.02
N HIS A 39 12.78 -16.96 -7.83
CA HIS A 39 11.66 -16.41 -8.59
C HIS A 39 10.58 -15.80 -7.69
N CYS A 40 10.30 -16.40 -6.53
CA CYS A 40 9.38 -15.81 -5.56
C CYS A 40 9.86 -14.45 -5.05
N ARG A 41 11.18 -14.28 -4.78
CA ARG A 41 11.77 -12.99 -4.36
C ARG A 41 11.59 -11.93 -5.43
N ALA A 42 11.76 -12.31 -6.69
CA ALA A 42 11.51 -11.40 -7.80
C ALA A 42 10.03 -10.94 -7.85
N ILE A 43 9.07 -11.87 -7.73
CA ILE A 43 7.63 -11.54 -7.74
C ILE A 43 7.26 -10.66 -6.54
N ALA A 44 7.72 -10.99 -5.33
CA ALA A 44 7.48 -10.20 -4.13
C ALA A 44 7.97 -8.76 -4.30
N GLN A 45 9.23 -8.57 -4.71
CA GLN A 45 9.79 -7.24 -4.91
C GLN A 45 9.10 -6.48 -6.04
N GLN A 46 8.66 -7.16 -7.11
CA GLN A 46 7.90 -6.52 -8.19
C GLN A 46 6.52 -6.08 -7.73
N ALA A 47 5.82 -6.90 -6.94
CA ALA A 47 4.51 -6.58 -6.38
C ALA A 47 4.57 -5.34 -5.47
N TRP A 48 5.54 -5.28 -4.56
CA TRP A 48 5.75 -4.12 -3.68
C TRP A 48 6.09 -2.84 -4.44
N LYS A 49 6.76 -2.97 -5.59
CA LYS A 49 7.08 -1.83 -6.47
C LYS A 49 5.97 -1.47 -7.46
N GLY A 50 4.82 -2.15 -7.41
CA GLY A 50 3.73 -1.94 -8.38
C GLY A 50 4.12 -2.26 -9.84
N SER A 51 5.16 -3.07 -10.06
CA SER A 51 5.77 -3.32 -11.38
C SER A 51 5.42 -4.70 -11.96
N LEU A 52 4.61 -5.48 -11.25
CA LEU A 52 4.16 -6.79 -11.68
C LEU A 52 3.02 -6.65 -12.70
N ASP A 53 3.06 -7.40 -13.80
CA ASP A 53 1.94 -7.44 -14.74
C ASP A 53 0.80 -8.28 -14.15
N TYR A 54 -0.34 -7.64 -13.87
CA TYR A 54 -1.52 -8.31 -13.33
C TYR A 54 -2.06 -9.40 -14.27
N ARG A 55 -1.73 -9.37 -15.57
CA ARG A 55 -2.10 -10.44 -16.52
C ARG A 55 -1.27 -11.70 -16.31
N GLU A 56 -0.02 -11.54 -15.90
CA GLU A 56 0.89 -12.64 -15.60
C GLU A 56 0.61 -13.22 -14.21
N VAL A 57 0.21 -12.38 -13.26
CA VAL A 57 -0.13 -12.81 -11.90
C VAL A 57 -1.47 -12.19 -11.44
N PRO A 58 -2.63 -12.66 -11.97
CA PRO A 58 -3.94 -12.10 -11.63
C PRO A 58 -4.27 -12.12 -10.14
N LEU A 59 -3.72 -13.11 -9.41
CA LEU A 59 -3.89 -13.25 -7.97
C LEU A 59 -3.17 -12.16 -7.16
N ALA A 60 -2.21 -11.45 -7.75
CA ALA A 60 -1.53 -10.32 -7.11
C ALA A 60 -2.18 -8.97 -7.43
N ALA A 61 -3.34 -8.95 -8.11
CA ALA A 61 -3.98 -7.71 -8.56
C ALA A 61 -4.19 -6.69 -7.43
N HIS A 62 -4.56 -7.12 -6.21
CA HIS A 62 -4.71 -6.21 -5.06
C HIS A 62 -3.41 -5.57 -4.58
N MET A 63 -2.26 -6.19 -4.85
CA MET A 63 -0.94 -5.61 -4.52
C MET A 63 -0.44 -4.67 -5.61
N ILE A 64 -0.99 -4.78 -6.83
CA ILE A 64 -0.56 -3.99 -8.01
C ILE A 64 -1.45 -2.78 -8.19
N ALA A 65 -2.76 -2.91 -7.92
CA ALA A 65 -3.76 -1.87 -8.13
C ALA A 65 -3.85 -0.89 -6.94
N ASN A 66 -2.69 -0.32 -6.56
CA ASN A 66 -2.57 0.73 -5.56
C ASN A 66 -2.60 2.13 -6.21
N TYR A 67 -2.26 3.18 -5.48
CA TYR A 67 -2.35 4.55 -5.98
C TYR A 67 -1.55 4.78 -7.27
N GLN A 68 -0.31 4.29 -7.33
CA GLN A 68 0.57 4.40 -8.50
C GLN A 68 -0.04 3.78 -9.77
N HIS A 69 -0.88 2.75 -9.64
CA HIS A 69 -1.54 2.15 -10.79
C HIS A 69 -2.49 3.14 -11.49
N TYR A 70 -3.19 3.97 -10.71
CA TYR A 70 -4.27 4.81 -11.22
C TYR A 70 -3.80 6.20 -11.64
N VAL A 71 -2.62 6.68 -11.23
CA VAL A 71 -2.21 8.08 -11.45
C VAL A 71 -2.15 8.50 -12.91
N ASN A 72 -1.72 7.59 -13.80
CA ASN A 72 -1.57 7.88 -15.23
C ASN A 72 -2.91 8.06 -15.96
N ASN A 73 -4.02 7.65 -15.33
CA ASN A 73 -5.38 7.85 -15.84
C ASN A 73 -6.19 8.81 -14.97
N THR A 74 -5.58 9.42 -13.95
CA THR A 74 -6.25 10.30 -12.99
C THR A 74 -5.42 11.56 -12.77
N ILE A 75 -4.73 11.67 -11.64
CA ILE A 75 -4.17 12.91 -11.13
C ILE A 75 -3.05 13.49 -12.00
N HIS A 76 -2.32 12.66 -12.76
CA HIS A 76 -1.25 13.13 -13.65
C HIS A 76 -1.77 13.69 -14.98
N VAL A 77 -2.95 13.24 -15.43
CA VAL A 77 -3.53 13.68 -16.71
C VAL A 77 -4.68 14.66 -16.53
N LEU A 78 -5.16 14.83 -15.30
CA LEU A 78 -6.17 15.80 -14.90
C LEU A 78 -5.59 16.78 -13.86
N PRO A 79 -4.67 17.69 -14.27
CA PRO A 79 -3.99 18.59 -13.34
C PRO A 79 -4.93 19.64 -12.72
N ASP A 80 -5.95 20.06 -13.47
CA ASP A 80 -6.88 21.13 -13.05
C ASP A 80 -8.13 20.61 -12.33
N SER A 81 -8.29 19.29 -12.23
CA SER A 81 -9.42 18.70 -11.51
C SER A 81 -9.22 18.80 -10.00
N GLU A 82 -10.29 19.19 -9.30
CA GLU A 82 -10.37 19.09 -7.84
C GLU A 82 -10.29 17.62 -7.42
N ILE A 83 -9.49 17.36 -6.39
CA ILE A 83 -9.32 16.03 -5.81
C ILE A 83 -9.97 16.04 -4.44
N LEU A 84 -10.86 15.07 -4.23
CA LEU A 84 -11.51 14.83 -2.96
C LEU A 84 -11.00 13.51 -2.41
N VAL A 85 -10.48 13.54 -1.17
CA VAL A 85 -9.85 12.38 -0.53
C VAL A 85 -10.71 11.91 0.63
N VAL A 86 -10.90 10.60 0.71
CA VAL A 86 -11.54 9.93 1.84
C VAL A 86 -10.54 8.92 2.39
N ARG A 87 -10.07 9.14 3.61
CA ARG A 87 -9.12 8.25 4.27
C ARG A 87 -9.88 7.08 4.87
N THR A 88 -9.47 5.85 4.58
CA THR A 88 -10.15 4.67 5.11
C THR A 88 -10.04 4.54 6.63
N THR A 89 -9.02 5.13 7.25
CA THR A 89 -8.84 5.23 8.71
C THR A 89 -9.86 6.16 9.36
N GLU A 90 -10.34 7.17 8.63
CA GLU A 90 -11.30 8.19 9.07
C GLU A 90 -12.57 8.17 8.20
N LEU A 91 -12.90 7.00 7.62
CA LEU A 91 -13.86 6.85 6.51
C LEU A 91 -15.17 7.61 6.75
N TRP A 92 -15.82 7.37 7.89
CA TRP A 92 -17.11 7.97 8.21
C TRP A 92 -17.01 9.44 8.54
N HIS A 93 -15.89 9.90 9.09
CA HIS A 93 -15.67 11.32 9.34
C HIS A 93 -15.51 12.07 8.01
N ASP A 94 -14.62 11.59 7.15
CA ASP A 94 -14.33 12.20 5.87
C ASP A 94 -15.55 12.17 4.92
N LEU A 95 -16.31 11.07 4.88
CA LEU A 95 -17.52 10.97 4.06
C LEU A 95 -18.62 11.94 4.50
N LYS A 96 -18.82 12.13 5.80
CA LYS A 96 -19.81 13.09 6.32
C LYS A 96 -19.43 14.51 6.00
N ALA A 97 -18.18 14.89 6.30
CA ALA A 97 -17.67 16.22 6.02
C ALA A 97 -17.77 16.51 4.51
N LEU A 98 -17.45 15.53 3.67
CA LEU A 98 -17.55 15.68 2.23
C LEU A 98 -19.00 15.80 1.73
N ASP A 99 -19.92 14.98 2.24
CA ASP A 99 -21.35 15.08 1.89
C ASP A 99 -21.92 16.46 2.24
N GLU A 100 -21.64 16.96 3.45
CA GLU A 100 -22.04 18.30 3.88
C GLU A 100 -21.44 19.39 2.99
N TRP A 101 -20.15 19.27 2.64
CA TRP A 101 -19.46 20.21 1.75
C TRP A 101 -20.07 20.26 0.35
N LEU A 102 -20.55 19.12 -0.16
CA LEU A 102 -21.24 19.01 -1.45
C LEU A 102 -22.74 19.40 -1.38
N GLY A 103 -23.21 19.92 -0.25
CA GLY A 103 -24.58 20.37 -0.04
C GLY A 103 -25.57 19.30 0.46
N GLY A 104 -25.04 18.15 0.88
CA GLY A 104 -25.78 17.09 1.53
C GLY A 104 -26.09 17.36 3.01
N THR A 105 -26.37 16.30 3.75
CA THR A 105 -26.80 16.39 5.16
C THR A 105 -25.85 15.75 6.15
N GLY A 106 -24.82 15.05 5.67
CA GLY A 106 -23.89 14.28 6.49
C GLY A 106 -24.53 13.05 7.15
N ARG A 107 -25.69 12.60 6.68
CA ARG A 107 -26.48 11.51 7.30
C ARG A 107 -26.54 10.30 6.38
N PHE A 108 -25.79 9.25 6.73
CA PHE A 108 -25.78 7.99 5.99
C PHE A 108 -26.74 6.92 6.56
N GLY A 109 -27.50 7.29 7.60
CA GLY A 109 -28.45 6.41 8.27
C GLY A 109 -27.78 5.39 9.19
N HIS A 110 -28.52 4.91 10.18
CA HIS A 110 -27.98 4.04 11.23
C HIS A 110 -27.60 2.63 10.76
N GLU A 111 -28.05 2.19 9.58
CA GLU A 111 -27.79 0.83 9.08
C GLU A 111 -26.42 0.70 8.42
N ILE A 112 -25.88 1.80 7.88
CA ILE A 112 -24.64 1.81 7.10
C ILE A 112 -23.55 2.59 7.83
N GLU A 113 -23.89 3.71 8.46
CA GLU A 113 -22.93 4.54 9.18
C GLU A 113 -22.28 3.78 10.34
N GLY A 114 -20.95 3.86 10.43
CA GLY A 114 -20.18 3.13 11.45
C GLY A 114 -19.91 1.66 11.10
N THR A 115 -20.43 1.16 9.96
CA THR A 115 -20.07 -0.19 9.51
C THR A 115 -18.59 -0.25 9.12
N ALA A 116 -17.95 -1.36 9.46
CA ALA A 116 -16.58 -1.66 9.09
C ALA A 116 -16.54 -3.06 8.48
N VAL A 117 -16.07 -3.16 7.24
CA VAL A 117 -15.86 -4.45 6.57
C VAL A 117 -14.38 -4.77 6.65
N THR A 118 -14.05 -5.93 7.19
CA THR A 118 -12.69 -6.43 7.22
C THR A 118 -12.63 -7.68 6.34
N HIS A 119 -11.72 -7.70 5.35
CA HIS A 119 -11.51 -8.87 4.48
C HIS A 119 -10.67 -9.96 5.18
N GLY A 120 -10.83 -10.13 6.50
CA GLY A 120 -10.11 -11.11 7.30
C GLY A 120 -8.64 -10.78 7.63
N SER A 121 -8.08 -9.69 7.08
CA SER A 121 -6.68 -9.28 7.31
C SER A 121 -6.35 -9.08 8.80
N HIS A 122 -7.30 -8.55 9.58
CA HIS A 122 -7.20 -8.38 11.03
C HIS A 122 -6.94 -9.67 11.83
N ARG A 123 -7.19 -10.85 11.24
CA ARG A 123 -6.96 -12.15 11.89
C ARG A 123 -5.50 -12.59 11.81
N TYR A 124 -4.71 -11.98 10.94
CA TYR A 124 -3.30 -12.29 10.80
C TYR A 124 -2.50 -11.38 11.74
N ALA A 125 -1.55 -11.98 12.47
CA ALA A 125 -0.60 -11.20 13.24
C ALA A 125 0.22 -10.34 12.26
N ASN A 126 0.28 -9.03 12.50
CA ASN A 126 1.14 -8.14 11.73
C ASN A 126 2.59 -8.55 11.98
N PRO A 127 3.34 -9.02 10.97
CA PRO A 127 4.75 -9.31 11.16
C PRO A 127 5.46 -8.01 11.55
N VAL A 128 6.12 -8.00 12.70
CA VAL A 128 6.94 -6.88 13.13
C VAL A 128 8.26 -6.97 12.37
N LEU A 129 8.42 -6.10 11.36
CA LEU A 129 9.70 -5.95 10.66
C LEU A 129 10.71 -5.27 11.59
N ASN A 130 11.97 -5.68 11.52
CA ASN A 130 13.05 -4.91 12.14
C ASN A 130 13.29 -3.60 11.38
N GLY A 131 14.05 -2.67 11.97
CA GLY A 131 14.27 -1.34 11.38
C GLY A 131 14.86 -1.37 9.96
N THR A 132 15.76 -2.32 9.67
CA THR A 132 16.39 -2.46 8.35
C THR A 132 15.40 -2.93 7.30
N SER A 133 14.60 -3.94 7.59
CA SER A 133 13.59 -4.45 6.66
C SER A 133 12.39 -3.52 6.53
N MET A 134 12.02 -2.82 7.60
CA MET A 134 11.02 -1.76 7.53
C MET A 134 11.47 -0.64 6.57
N LEU A 135 12.72 -0.18 6.70
CA LEU A 135 13.28 0.80 5.78
C LEU A 135 13.29 0.27 4.35
N ALA A 136 13.73 -0.97 4.12
CA ALA A 136 13.73 -1.58 2.79
C ALA A 136 12.31 -1.68 2.19
N ALA A 137 11.31 -2.02 3.00
CA ALA A 137 9.90 -2.04 2.62
C ALA A 137 9.41 -0.65 2.21
N CYS A 138 9.71 0.36 3.03
CA CYS A 138 9.37 1.75 2.73
C CYS A 138 10.05 2.27 1.46
N CYS A 139 11.30 1.92 1.22
CA CYS A 139 11.99 2.27 -0.01
C CYS A 139 11.39 1.59 -1.24
N ALA A 140 10.89 0.36 -1.10
CA ALA A 140 10.14 -0.30 -2.16
C ALA A 140 8.79 0.39 -2.44
N LEU A 141 8.12 0.90 -1.39
CA LEU A 141 6.86 1.65 -1.48
C LEU A 141 7.03 3.14 -1.79
N LEU A 142 8.25 3.67 -1.86
CA LEU A 142 8.49 5.10 -2.02
C LEU A 142 7.75 5.72 -3.24
N PRO A 143 7.60 5.03 -4.39
CA PRO A 143 6.75 5.52 -5.48
C PRO A 143 5.27 5.65 -5.10
N GLU A 144 4.70 4.66 -4.41
CA GLU A 144 3.31 4.69 -3.91
C GLU A 144 3.10 5.80 -2.88
N LEU A 145 4.03 5.91 -1.95
CA LEU A 145 4.05 6.95 -0.93
C LEU A 145 4.12 8.33 -1.60
N SER A 146 4.92 8.51 -2.65
CA SER A 146 5.02 9.79 -3.36
C SER A 146 3.69 10.20 -3.98
N VAL A 147 2.95 9.25 -4.55
CA VAL A 147 1.60 9.49 -5.06
C VAL A 147 0.64 9.85 -3.93
N TYR A 148 0.69 9.13 -2.80
CA TYR A 148 -0.11 9.44 -1.62
C TYR A 148 0.11 10.87 -1.13
N ARG A 149 1.37 11.31 -1.06
CA ARG A 149 1.73 12.69 -0.72
C ARG A 149 1.14 13.71 -1.69
N ASP A 150 1.16 13.43 -2.99
CA ASP A 150 0.62 14.31 -4.02
C ASP A 150 -0.92 14.37 -3.95
N LEU A 151 -1.59 13.25 -3.65
CA LEU A 151 -3.03 13.20 -3.38
C LEU A 151 -3.41 14.07 -2.19
N LEU A 152 -2.70 13.94 -1.07
CA LEU A 152 -2.94 14.75 0.14
C LEU A 152 -2.72 16.24 -0.14
N ALA A 153 -1.64 16.60 -0.84
CA ALA A 153 -1.34 17.99 -1.17
C ALA A 153 -2.50 18.64 -1.95
N ARG A 154 -3.10 17.89 -2.88
CA ARG A 154 -4.20 18.34 -3.75
C ARG A 154 -5.61 18.14 -3.18
N ALA A 155 -5.76 17.49 -2.02
CA ALA A 155 -7.06 17.22 -1.42
C ALA A 155 -7.78 18.54 -1.08
N ALA A 156 -8.84 18.87 -1.78
CA ALA A 156 -9.58 20.12 -1.56
C ALA A 156 -10.41 20.10 -0.27
N ASN A 157 -10.84 18.90 0.16
CA ASN A 157 -11.70 18.69 1.32
C ASN A 157 -10.95 18.43 2.64
N LEU A 158 -9.61 18.46 2.63
CA LEU A 158 -8.79 18.32 3.84
C LEU A 158 -8.14 19.65 4.18
N ASP A 159 -8.12 20.02 5.46
CA ASP A 159 -7.41 21.19 5.94
C ASP A 159 -5.88 20.95 5.98
N GLN A 160 -5.11 22.04 6.07
CA GLN A 160 -3.65 21.96 6.02
C GLN A 160 -3.05 21.17 7.19
N ILE A 161 -3.63 21.26 8.39
CA ILE A 161 -3.14 20.55 9.58
C ILE A 161 -3.32 19.04 9.37
N THR A 162 -4.49 18.62 8.89
CA THR A 162 -4.76 17.22 8.55
C THR A 162 -3.77 16.70 7.50
N LYS A 163 -3.52 17.48 6.44
CA LYS A 163 -2.53 17.11 5.41
C LYS A 163 -1.12 16.96 5.97
N ASP A 164 -0.71 17.84 6.90
CA ASP A 164 0.60 17.79 7.53
C ASP A 164 0.75 16.54 8.39
N LEU A 165 -0.23 16.27 9.26
CA LEU A 165 -0.24 15.10 10.14
C LEU A 165 -0.21 13.78 9.36
N GLU A 166 -1.00 13.67 8.28
CA GLU A 166 -1.03 12.46 7.44
C GLU A 166 0.31 12.21 6.73
N ARG A 167 0.99 13.27 6.29
CA ARG A 167 2.32 13.17 5.68
C ARG A 167 3.38 12.75 6.69
N GLU A 168 3.33 13.31 7.90
CA GLU A 168 4.24 12.95 9.00
C GLU A 168 4.05 11.49 9.43
N GLU A 169 2.80 11.05 9.63
CA GLU A 169 2.52 9.67 10.07
C GLU A 169 2.95 8.65 9.01
N ALA A 170 2.79 8.96 7.71
CA ALA A 170 3.21 8.08 6.62
C ALA A 170 4.72 7.76 6.64
N VAL A 171 5.58 8.74 6.97
CA VAL A 171 7.05 8.52 7.01
C VAL A 171 7.54 8.02 8.36
N LYS A 172 6.80 8.32 9.44
CA LYS A 172 7.14 7.87 10.79
C LYS A 172 7.10 6.35 10.91
N HIS A 173 6.19 5.67 10.20
CA HIS A 173 6.19 4.21 10.10
C HIS A 173 7.47 3.63 9.48
N CYS A 174 8.16 4.42 8.66
CA CYS A 174 9.44 4.07 8.06
C CYS A 174 10.65 4.37 8.96
N GLY A 175 10.41 4.90 10.18
CA GLY A 175 11.47 5.34 11.08
C GLY A 175 12.09 6.70 10.70
N SER A 176 11.47 7.44 9.78
CA SER A 176 11.94 8.76 9.32
C SER A 176 11.11 9.88 9.95
N LYS A 177 11.72 11.05 10.18
CA LYS A 177 11.04 12.24 10.72
C LYS A 177 10.47 13.13 9.62
N SER A 178 10.99 13.02 8.40
CA SER A 178 10.51 13.78 7.25
C SER A 178 10.59 12.96 5.97
N TRP A 179 9.97 13.51 4.92
CA TRP A 179 10.02 12.91 3.59
C TRP A 179 11.42 12.90 3.01
N GLU A 180 12.14 13.99 3.20
CA GLU A 180 13.51 14.19 2.72
C GLU A 180 14.46 13.18 3.38
N GLU A 181 14.30 12.94 4.68
CA GLU A 181 15.07 11.93 5.41
C GLU A 181 14.80 10.52 4.87
N LEU A 182 13.53 10.19 4.58
CA LEU A 182 13.17 8.91 3.98
C LEU A 182 13.82 8.76 2.58
N GLN A 183 13.72 9.79 1.74
CA GLN A 183 14.30 9.77 0.39
C GLN A 183 15.82 9.63 0.41
N GLU A 184 16.50 10.32 1.32
CA GLU A 184 17.95 10.21 1.51
C GLU A 184 18.34 8.80 1.96
N SER A 185 17.64 8.26 2.96
CA SER A 185 17.87 6.91 3.48
C SER A 185 17.72 5.84 2.39
N CYS A 186 16.68 5.98 1.56
CA CYS A 186 16.46 5.06 0.42
C CYS A 186 17.51 5.20 -0.68
N SER A 187 17.99 6.42 -0.94
CA SER A 187 19.06 6.65 -1.91
C SER A 187 20.37 6.00 -1.48
N GLN A 188 20.70 6.08 -0.18
CA GLN A 188 21.88 5.43 0.39
C GLN A 188 21.78 3.89 0.34
N LEU A 189 20.60 3.33 0.64
CA LEU A 189 20.34 1.89 0.56
C LEU A 189 20.49 1.33 -0.87
N HIS A 190 20.18 2.12 -1.90
CA HIS A 190 20.35 1.70 -3.30
C HIS A 190 21.78 1.84 -3.81
N ALA A 191 22.64 2.60 -3.11
CA ALA A 191 24.04 2.77 -3.44
C ALA A 191 24.97 1.68 -2.83
N SER A 192 24.48 0.96 -1.82
CA SER A 192 25.16 -0.17 -1.15
C SER A 192 24.88 -1.51 -1.82
#